data_AF-A0A415H0N7-F1
#
_entry.id   AF-A0A415H0N7-F1
#
_cell.length_a   1.000
_cell.length_b   1.000
_cell.length_c   1.000
_cell.angle_alpha   90.00
_cell.angle_beta   90.00
_cell.angle_gamma   90.00
#
_symmetry.space_group_name_H-M   'P 1'
#
loop_
_entity.id
_entity.type
_entity.pdbx_description
1 polymer ?
#
loop_
_entity_poly.entity_id
_entity_poly.type
_entity_poly.pdbx_seq_one_letter_code
_entity_poly.pdbx_strand_id
1 'polypeptide(L)'
;MEGKCVLDKLENAKNKGFVGLKLAPMVHQFSLSSRIVRELADICGELQIPFYSHVVFSPAASTKKFCTLVEEFPKTTFILGHMGFGPADREAIEYAYNHENMFIETSQGSFINLQYALKRLGSTKLIYGSEFPMYSPYIGLETIKEVVSNNKE
;
A
#
# COMPACT_ATOMS: atom_id res chain seq x y z
N MET A 1 -20.54 18.06 -8.78
CA MET A 1 -20.28 17.80 -10.21
C MET A 1 -18.92 17.14 -10.47
N GLU A 2 -17.89 17.38 -9.64
CA GLU A 2 -16.55 16.77 -9.83
C GLU A 2 -16.50 15.24 -9.60
N GLY A 3 -17.17 14.70 -8.57
CA GLY A 3 -17.10 13.27 -8.24
C GLY A 3 -17.65 12.32 -9.31
N LYS A 4 -18.68 12.74 -10.05
CA LYS A 4 -19.25 11.93 -11.15
C LYS A 4 -18.23 11.71 -12.27
N CYS A 5 -17.46 12.74 -12.62
CA CYS A 5 -16.41 12.66 -13.64
C CYS A 5 -15.25 11.74 -13.21
N VAL A 6 -14.93 11.65 -11.92
CA VAL A 6 -13.87 10.78 -11.40
C VAL A 6 -14.31 9.31 -11.38
N LEU A 7 -15.54 9.05 -10.93
CA LEU A 7 -16.13 7.71 -10.95
C LEU A 7 -16.18 7.16 -12.37
N ASP A 8 -16.71 7.93 -13.33
CA ASP A 8 -16.80 7.52 -14.74
C ASP A 8 -15.42 7.17 -15.33
N LYS A 9 -14.37 7.89 -14.92
CA LYS A 9 -12.98 7.60 -15.35
C LYS A 9 -12.45 6.30 -14.76
N LEU A 10 -12.69 6.05 -13.47
CA LEU A 10 -12.26 4.81 -12.81
C LEU A 10 -13.03 3.60 -13.31
N GLU A 11 -14.33 3.71 -13.55
CA GLU A 11 -15.13 2.67 -14.19
C GLU A 11 -14.64 2.36 -15.60
N ASN A 12 -14.37 3.39 -16.42
CA ASN A 12 -13.82 3.21 -17.76
C ASN A 12 -12.43 2.54 -17.71
N ALA A 13 -11.56 2.94 -16.77
CA ALA A 13 -10.28 2.27 -16.56
C ALA A 13 -10.47 0.79 -16.18
N LYS A 14 -11.37 0.48 -15.25
CA LYS A 14 -11.69 -0.92 -14.90
C LYS A 14 -12.18 -1.71 -16.11
N ASN A 15 -13.07 -1.14 -16.93
CA ASN A 15 -13.56 -1.75 -18.17
C ASN A 15 -12.46 -1.98 -19.22
N LYS A 16 -11.36 -1.22 -19.14
CA LYS A 16 -10.15 -1.42 -19.96
C LYS A 16 -9.16 -2.45 -19.36
N GLY A 17 -9.51 -3.10 -18.25
CA GLY A 17 -8.70 -4.13 -17.61
C GLY A 17 -7.75 -3.63 -16.52
N PHE A 18 -7.85 -2.37 -16.09
CA PHE A 18 -7.09 -1.90 -14.94
C PHE A 18 -7.70 -2.47 -13.65
N VAL A 19 -6.85 -2.86 -12.70
CA VAL A 19 -7.24 -3.65 -11.51
C VAL A 19 -7.01 -2.91 -10.19
N GLY A 20 -6.75 -1.61 -10.20
CA GLY A 20 -6.43 -0.85 -8.99
C GLY A 20 -6.12 0.62 -9.26
N LEU A 21 -6.11 1.41 -8.20
CA LEU A 21 -5.69 2.81 -8.22
C LEU A 21 -4.33 2.93 -7.52
N LYS A 22 -3.35 3.59 -8.15
CA LYS A 22 -2.08 3.96 -7.52
C LYS A 22 -1.94 5.47 -7.43
N LEU A 23 -1.70 5.99 -6.23
CA LEU A 23 -1.33 7.38 -6.01
C LEU A 23 0.14 7.49 -5.58
N ALA A 24 0.79 8.56 -6.01
CA ALA A 24 2.19 8.82 -5.75
C ALA A 24 2.37 10.22 -5.12
N PRO A 25 2.37 10.33 -3.78
CA PRO A 25 2.52 11.62 -3.10
C PRO A 25 3.76 12.42 -3.51
N MET A 26 4.91 11.75 -3.77
CA MET A 26 6.11 12.44 -4.26
C MET A 26 5.91 13.17 -5.60
N VAL A 27 5.08 12.63 -6.48
CA VAL A 27 4.90 13.14 -7.85
C VAL A 27 3.80 14.19 -7.89
N HIS A 28 2.68 13.91 -7.22
CA HIS A 28 1.44 14.70 -7.37
C HIS A 28 1.25 15.77 -6.28
N GLN A 29 2.09 15.79 -5.24
CA GLN A 29 2.09 16.82 -4.18
C GLN A 29 0.72 17.07 -3.51
N PHE A 30 -0.01 16.01 -3.20
CA PHE A 30 -1.29 16.09 -2.48
C PHE A 30 -1.17 15.60 -1.03
N SER A 31 -2.19 15.88 -0.21
CA SER A 31 -2.30 15.26 1.11
C SER A 31 -3.22 14.04 1.07
N LEU A 32 -2.79 12.95 1.71
CA LEU A 32 -3.61 11.75 1.92
C LEU A 32 -4.91 12.05 2.68
N SER A 33 -4.96 13.14 3.46
CA SER A 33 -6.18 13.56 4.17
C SER A 33 -7.11 14.45 3.34
N SER A 34 -6.79 14.73 2.06
CA SER A 34 -7.60 15.62 1.23
C SER A 34 -8.96 15.00 0.88
N ARG A 35 -9.97 15.86 0.64
CA ARG A 35 -11.31 15.45 0.21
C ARG A 35 -11.27 14.54 -1.02
N ILE A 36 -10.45 14.89 -2.02
CA ILE A 36 -10.34 14.13 -3.27
C ILE A 36 -9.77 12.73 -3.02
N VAL A 37 -8.77 12.58 -2.16
CA VAL A 37 -8.23 11.25 -1.82
C VAL A 37 -9.26 10.39 -1.10
N ARG A 38 -10.03 10.98 -0.19
CA ARG A 38 -11.13 10.31 0.51
C ARG A 38 -12.22 9.85 -0.46
N GLU A 39 -12.62 10.69 -1.40
CA GLU A 39 -13.57 10.34 -2.47
C GLU A 39 -13.03 9.20 -3.36
N LEU A 40 -11.74 9.23 -3.70
CA LEU A 40 -11.09 8.16 -4.46
C LEU A 40 -11.06 6.84 -3.68
N ALA A 41 -10.78 6.88 -2.37
CA ALA A 41 -10.78 5.70 -1.52
C ALA A 41 -12.17 5.07 -1.41
N ASP A 42 -13.23 5.88 -1.28
CA ASP A 42 -14.62 5.43 -1.27
C ASP A 42 -15.01 4.76 -2.60
N ILE A 43 -14.70 5.42 -3.72
CA ILE A 43 -14.96 4.86 -5.06
C ILE A 43 -14.22 3.53 -5.27
N CYS A 44 -12.97 3.41 -4.81
CA CYS A 44 -12.24 2.14 -4.89
C CYS A 44 -12.97 1.01 -4.14
N GLY A 45 -13.57 1.30 -2.98
CA GLY A 45 -14.37 0.35 -2.22
C GLY A 45 -15.63 -0.09 -2.97
N GLU A 46 -16.36 0.87 -3.54
CA GLU A 46 -17.58 0.57 -4.34
C GLU A 46 -17.25 -0.21 -5.61
N LEU A 47 -16.12 0.07 -6.26
CA LEU A 47 -15.65 -0.66 -7.45
C LEU A 47 -14.93 -1.97 -7.12
N GLN A 48 -14.68 -2.27 -5.84
CA GLN A 48 -13.90 -3.41 -5.36
C GLN A 48 -12.52 -3.51 -6.02
N ILE A 49 -11.82 -2.37 -6.12
CA ILE A 49 -10.44 -2.30 -6.60
C ILE A 49 -9.54 -1.78 -5.47
N PRO A 50 -8.30 -2.27 -5.34
CA PRO A 50 -7.36 -1.81 -4.33
C PRO A 50 -6.92 -0.36 -4.55
N PHE A 51 -6.74 0.34 -3.43
CA PHE A 51 -6.09 1.63 -3.34
C PHE A 51 -4.64 1.44 -2.90
N TYR A 52 -3.69 1.79 -3.76
CA TYR A 52 -2.26 1.72 -3.50
C TYR A 52 -1.69 3.13 -3.31
N SER A 53 -0.91 3.36 -2.27
CA SER A 53 -0.05 4.54 -2.16
C SER A 53 1.24 4.20 -1.43
N HIS A 54 2.26 5.04 -1.61
CA HIS A 54 3.38 5.12 -0.68
C HIS A 54 3.20 6.32 0.26
N VAL A 55 4.04 6.35 1.29
CA VAL A 55 4.20 7.47 2.21
C VAL A 55 5.58 8.07 2.06
N VAL A 56 5.76 9.30 2.56
CA VAL A 56 7.02 10.03 2.51
C VAL A 56 7.27 10.71 3.85
N PHE A 57 8.47 11.27 4.02
CA PHE A 57 8.79 12.12 5.17
C PHE A 57 8.08 13.48 5.05
N SER A 58 6.75 13.48 5.19
CA SER A 58 5.90 14.67 5.12
C SER A 58 4.63 14.49 5.95
N PRO A 59 4.19 15.53 6.70
CA PRO A 59 2.88 15.53 7.34
C PRO A 59 1.72 15.39 6.36
N ALA A 60 1.91 15.66 5.07
CA ALA A 60 0.87 15.53 4.05
C ALA A 60 0.58 14.06 3.70
N ALA A 61 1.57 13.18 3.77
CA ALA A 61 1.50 11.80 3.31
C ALA A 61 2.35 10.86 4.19
N SER A 62 2.05 10.83 5.49
CA SER A 62 2.68 9.95 6.47
C SER A 62 1.91 8.64 6.66
N THR A 63 2.55 7.65 7.28
CA THR A 63 1.94 6.36 7.68
C THR A 63 0.65 6.58 8.46
N LYS A 64 0.69 7.43 9.49
CA LYS A 64 -0.49 7.80 10.26
C LYS A 64 -1.68 8.27 9.39
N LYS A 65 -1.45 9.09 8.36
CA LYS A 65 -2.53 9.56 7.48
C LYS A 65 -3.06 8.47 6.56
N PHE A 66 -2.18 7.59 6.09
CA PHE A 66 -2.61 6.43 5.32
C PHE A 66 -3.49 5.52 6.18
N CYS A 67 -3.06 5.24 7.41
CA CYS A 67 -3.80 4.49 8.40
C CYS A 67 -5.18 5.12 8.69
N THR A 68 -5.28 6.43 8.86
CA THR A 68 -6.58 7.11 8.99
C THR A 68 -7.53 6.83 7.81
N LEU A 69 -7.03 6.74 6.57
CA LEU A 69 -7.88 6.34 5.43
C LEU A 69 -8.35 4.88 5.55
N VAL A 70 -7.49 3.98 6.02
CA VAL A 70 -7.84 2.56 6.23
C VAL A 70 -9.00 2.42 7.21
N GLU A 71 -8.95 3.16 8.32
CA GLU A 71 -10.01 3.25 9.34
C GLU A 71 -11.33 3.82 8.78
N GLU A 72 -11.25 4.88 7.98
CA GLU A 72 -12.42 5.59 7.46
C GLU A 72 -13.15 4.82 6.36
N PHE A 73 -12.44 3.99 5.60
CA PHE A 73 -12.98 3.26 4.45
C PHE A 73 -12.79 1.73 4.59
N PRO A 74 -13.49 1.08 5.55
CA PRO A 74 -13.28 -0.34 5.85
C PRO A 74 -13.64 -1.29 4.70
N LYS A 75 -14.44 -0.84 3.72
CA LYS A 75 -14.77 -1.61 2.51
C LYS A 75 -13.66 -1.60 1.45
N THR A 76 -12.71 -0.68 1.57
CA THR A 76 -11.65 -0.49 0.57
C THR A 76 -10.42 -1.28 0.97
N THR A 77 -9.88 -2.07 0.04
CA THR A 77 -8.59 -2.71 0.22
C THR A 77 -7.46 -1.70 0.00
N PHE A 78 -6.59 -1.55 0.99
CA PHE A 78 -5.45 -0.65 0.95
C PHE A 78 -4.14 -1.42 0.86
N ILE A 79 -3.25 -0.96 -0.01
CA ILE A 79 -1.88 -1.48 -0.13
C ILE A 79 -0.92 -0.33 0.15
N LEU A 80 -0.15 -0.47 1.22
CA LEU A 80 0.91 0.48 1.55
C LEU A 80 2.23 0.02 0.94
N GLY A 81 2.74 0.83 0.00
CA GLY A 81 4.02 0.64 -0.66
C GLY A 81 5.21 0.70 0.30
N HIS A 82 6.30 0.07 -0.12
CA HIS A 82 7.64 0.22 0.46
C HIS A 82 7.78 -0.15 1.93
N MET A 83 6.91 -1.05 2.41
CA MET A 83 6.75 -1.35 3.83
C MET A 83 6.46 -0.14 4.72
N GLY A 84 5.74 0.85 4.20
CA GLY A 84 5.53 2.13 4.89
C GLY A 84 6.68 3.10 4.62
N PHE A 85 7.11 3.85 5.65
CA PHE A 85 8.31 4.67 5.54
C PHE A 85 9.56 3.79 5.64
N GLY A 86 9.91 3.13 4.53
CA GLY A 86 11.05 2.21 4.44
C GLY A 86 12.36 2.84 4.96
N PRO A 87 13.29 2.02 5.51
CA PRO A 87 13.30 0.56 5.50
C PRO A 87 12.78 -0.13 6.78
N ALA A 88 12.25 0.64 7.74
CA ALA A 88 12.00 0.17 9.11
C ALA A 88 10.74 0.78 9.77
N ASP A 89 9.64 0.87 9.03
CA ASP A 89 8.37 1.33 9.58
C ASP A 89 7.58 0.17 10.21
N ARG A 90 7.74 0.02 11.53
CA ARG A 90 6.97 -0.96 12.31
C ARG A 90 5.55 -0.51 12.60
N GLU A 91 5.27 0.79 12.56
CA GLU A 91 3.92 1.33 12.77
C GLU A 91 3.00 0.83 11.65
N ALA A 92 3.46 0.88 10.40
CA ALA A 92 2.75 0.31 9.26
C ALA A 92 2.40 -1.17 9.44
N ILE A 93 3.36 -1.97 9.95
CA ILE A 93 3.18 -3.41 10.16
C ILE A 93 2.17 -3.67 11.28
N GLU A 94 2.31 -3.01 12.44
CA GLU A 94 1.34 -3.18 13.53
C GLU A 94 -0.06 -2.72 13.14
N TYR A 95 -0.15 -1.69 12.31
CA TYR A 95 -1.44 -1.22 11.83
C TYR A 95 -2.09 -2.23 10.88
N ALA A 96 -1.34 -2.79 9.93
CA ALA A 96 -1.82 -3.85 9.04
C ALA A 96 -2.22 -5.13 9.78
N TYR A 97 -1.61 -5.42 10.94
CA TYR A 97 -2.00 -6.53 11.81
C TYR A 97 -3.41 -6.33 12.38
N ASN A 98 -3.74 -5.09 12.76
CA ASN A 98 -5.02 -4.76 13.40
C ASN A 98 -6.15 -4.47 12.39
N HIS A 99 -5.86 -4.40 11.09
CA HIS A 99 -6.84 -4.01 10.06
C HIS A 99 -6.85 -5.01 8.90
N GLU A 100 -7.96 -5.74 8.74
CA GLU A 100 -8.10 -6.77 7.71
C GLU A 100 -7.98 -6.22 6.28
N ASN A 101 -8.37 -4.97 6.05
CA ASN A 101 -8.36 -4.32 4.75
C ASN A 101 -7.03 -3.66 4.38
N MET A 102 -5.98 -3.76 5.19
CA MET A 102 -4.65 -3.21 4.89
C MET A 102 -3.59 -4.28 4.63
N PHE A 103 -2.83 -4.08 3.56
CA PHE A 103 -1.76 -4.97 3.09
C PHE A 103 -0.47 -4.18 2.92
N ILE A 104 0.66 -4.87 3.04
CA ILE A 104 1.99 -4.27 2.95
C ILE A 104 2.70 -4.79 1.70
N GLU A 105 3.18 -3.88 0.86
CA GLU A 105 4.07 -4.20 -0.26
C GLU A 105 5.55 -4.11 0.18
N THR A 106 6.37 -5.08 -0.23
CA THR A 106 7.66 -5.38 0.43
C THR A 106 8.89 -4.66 -0.10
N SER A 107 8.81 -3.92 -1.20
CA SER A 107 9.96 -3.21 -1.77
C SER A 107 10.60 -2.28 -0.74
N GLN A 108 11.90 -1.98 -0.89
CA GLN A 108 12.68 -1.12 0.03
C GLN A 108 12.69 -1.52 1.52
N GLY A 109 12.06 -2.63 1.89
CA GLY A 109 12.11 -3.21 3.22
C GLY A 109 13.50 -3.72 3.56
N SER A 110 13.98 -3.43 4.77
CA SER A 110 15.18 -4.12 5.28
C SER A 110 14.87 -5.59 5.56
N PHE A 111 15.90 -6.45 5.49
CA PHE A 111 15.78 -7.88 5.80
C PHE A 111 15.15 -8.13 7.18
N ILE A 112 15.58 -7.39 8.21
CA ILE A 112 15.05 -7.50 9.58
C ILE A 112 13.57 -7.12 9.61
N ASN A 113 13.17 -6.05 8.89
CA ASN A 113 11.77 -5.62 8.87
C ASN A 113 10.89 -6.61 8.09
N LEU A 114 11.42 -7.24 7.04
CA LEU A 114 10.73 -8.32 6.30
C LEU A 114 10.51 -9.55 7.18
N GLN A 115 11.51 -9.99 7.94
CA GLN A 115 11.35 -11.08 8.91
C GLN A 115 10.30 -10.75 9.96
N TYR A 116 10.35 -9.52 10.50
CA TYR A 116 9.36 -9.04 11.46
C TYR A 116 7.95 -9.05 10.87
N ALA A 117 7.78 -8.48 9.67
CA ALA A 117 6.50 -8.42 8.99
C ALA A 117 5.94 -9.83 8.70
N LEU A 118 6.78 -10.76 8.23
CA LEU A 118 6.35 -12.13 7.95
C LEU A 118 5.91 -12.84 9.22
N LYS A 119 6.69 -12.73 10.31
CA LYS A 119 6.33 -13.31 11.60
C LYS A 119 5.07 -12.70 12.20
N ARG A 120 4.89 -11.39 12.04
CA ARG A 120 3.79 -10.65 12.66
C ARG A 120 2.47 -10.79 11.89
N LEU A 121 2.53 -10.65 10.56
CA LEU A 121 1.36 -10.58 9.68
C LEU A 121 1.03 -11.90 8.97
N GLY A 122 2.02 -12.79 8.85
CA GLY A 122 1.94 -13.92 7.93
C GLY A 122 2.07 -13.51 6.46
N SER A 123 2.24 -14.50 5.58
CA SER A 123 2.42 -14.26 4.14
C SER A 123 1.15 -13.76 3.44
N THR A 124 -0.04 -13.94 4.03
CA THR A 124 -1.34 -13.56 3.45
C THR A 124 -1.57 -12.04 3.40
N LYS A 125 -0.76 -11.26 4.11
CA LYS A 125 -0.84 -9.80 4.21
C LYS A 125 0.30 -9.07 3.50
N LEU A 126 1.25 -9.82 2.93
CA LEU A 126 2.46 -9.29 2.29
C LEU A 126 2.40 -9.48 0.78
N ILE A 127 2.75 -8.42 0.04
CA ILE A 127 2.76 -8.40 -1.42
C ILE A 127 4.19 -8.12 -1.87
N TYR A 128 4.76 -9.02 -2.67
CA TYR A 128 6.07 -8.76 -3.25
C TYR A 128 6.00 -7.63 -4.28
N GLY A 129 6.82 -6.61 -4.12
CA GLY A 129 7.16 -5.67 -5.17
C GLY A 129 8.65 -5.35 -5.16
N SER A 130 9.15 -4.97 -6.33
CA SER A 130 10.59 -4.80 -6.58
C SER A 130 11.03 -3.35 -6.61
N GLU A 131 10.11 -2.39 -6.79
CA GLU A 131 10.40 -1.01 -7.14
C GLU A 131 11.38 -0.87 -8.31
N PHE A 132 11.22 -1.71 -9.34
CA PHE A 132 11.90 -1.55 -10.62
C PHE A 132 11.45 -0.25 -11.31
N PRO A 133 12.35 0.53 -11.93
CA PRO A 133 13.76 0.24 -12.19
C PRO A 133 14.74 0.69 -11.11
N MET A 134 14.28 1.21 -9.97
CA MET A 134 15.17 1.72 -8.92
C MET A 134 15.97 0.61 -8.24
N TYR A 135 15.37 -0.58 -8.07
CA TYR A 135 16.03 -1.75 -7.50
C TYR A 135 15.91 -2.98 -8.40
N SER A 136 16.82 -3.93 -8.21
CA SER A 136 16.84 -5.20 -8.94
C SER A 136 15.72 -6.12 -8.44
N PRO A 137 14.79 -6.57 -9.31
CA PRO A 137 13.78 -7.55 -8.96
C PRO A 137 14.41 -8.87 -8.51
N TYR A 138 15.52 -9.28 -9.14
CA TYR A 138 16.22 -10.51 -8.79
C TYR A 138 16.69 -10.48 -7.34
N ILE A 139 17.37 -9.41 -6.92
CA ILE A 139 17.87 -9.27 -5.55
C ILE A 139 16.71 -9.20 -4.55
N GLY A 140 15.65 -8.46 -4.87
CA GLY A 140 14.45 -8.40 -4.03
C GLY A 140 13.80 -9.76 -3.84
N LEU A 141 13.69 -10.55 -4.90
CA LEU A 141 13.08 -11.89 -4.84
C LEU A 141 13.93 -12.88 -4.03
N GLU A 142 15.25 -12.89 -4.22
CA GLU A 142 16.14 -13.77 -3.45
C GLU A 142 16.13 -13.41 -1.96
N THR A 143 16.06 -12.12 -1.62
CA THR A 143 15.86 -11.65 -0.23
C THR A 143 14.59 -12.24 0.38
N ILE A 144 13.46 -12.23 -0.35
CA ILE A 144 12.19 -12.79 0.15
C ILE A 144 12.29 -14.31 0.34
N LYS A 145 12.92 -15.03 -0.60
CA LYS A 145 13.12 -16.49 -0.48
C LYS A 145 13.96 -16.85 0.75
N GLU A 146 15.00 -16.06 1.03
CA GLU A 146 15.82 -16.23 2.22
C GLU A 146 15.02 -15.99 3.51
N VAL A 147 14.27 -14.89 3.57
CA VAL A 147 13.38 -14.57 4.71
C VAL A 147 12.38 -15.70 4.97
N VAL A 148 11.72 -16.23 3.93
CA VAL A 148 10.75 -17.33 4.07
C VAL A 148 11.41 -18.62 4.54
N SER A 149 12.61 -18.93 4.05
CA SER A 149 13.33 -20.16 4.43
C SER A 149 13.73 -20.15 5.91
N ASN A 150 14.15 -18.99 6.43
CA ASN A 150 14.53 -18.79 7.83
C ASN A 150 13.34 -18.77 8.81
N ASN A 151 12.09 -18.77 8.33
CA ASN A 151 10.87 -18.74 9.16
C ASN A 151 10.10 -20.07 9.15
N LYS A 152 10.69 -21.16 8.66
CA LYS A 152 10.09 -22.52 8.67
C LYS A 152 10.42 -23.34 9.93
N GLU A 153 10.94 -22.70 10.97
CA GLU A 153 11.17 -23.27 12.32
C GLU A 153 10.03 -22.87 13.27
#